data_AF-A0A8T6XED5-F1
#
_entry.id   AF-A0A8T6XED5-F1
#
_cell.length_a   1.000
_cell.length_b   1.000
_cell.length_c   1.000
_cell.angle_alpha   90.00
_cell.angle_beta   90.00
_cell.angle_gamma   90.00
#
_symmetry.space_group_name_H-M   'P 1'
#
loop_
_entity.id
_entity.type
_entity.pdbx_description
1 polymer ?
#
loop_
_entity_poly.entity_id
_entity_poly.type
_entity_poly.pdbx_seq_one_letter_code
_entity_poly.pdbx_strand_id
1 'polypeptide(L)'
;FVGNFEITLGPTDGGKDTQELRVGTVIVATGADEMKPDGLYGYGEVPNVVTELQLEAQLRDGDVPPLDNVVFIQCTGARGQRVTYCSRVCCMTGIKNAMELKEANPDAQVSVLYRDIMAYGISYEDLYQRARRRGVKFIRHPKEEVPTVEAGEGDKVRVTYRDVILGRDSVVDADLVVLSTPLVQHEDAQELAQMLRVPLGQDRFFFEAHVKLRPIDFA
;
A
#
# COMPACT_ATOMS: atom_id res chain seq x y z
N PHE A 1 8.17 33.67 19.11
CA PHE A 1 7.21 33.82 18.02
C PHE A 1 7.12 32.45 17.35
N VAL A 2 5.95 32.01 16.85
CA VAL A 2 5.94 30.84 15.94
C VAL A 2 6.60 31.34 14.66
N GLY A 3 7.73 30.73 14.29
CA GLY A 3 8.67 31.29 13.32
C GLY A 3 9.83 32.05 13.98
N ASN A 4 11.02 31.96 13.37
CA ASN A 4 12.37 32.11 13.95
C ASN A 4 12.92 30.81 14.52
N PHE A 5 13.00 29.80 13.66
CA PHE A 5 13.76 28.58 13.96
C PHE A 5 15.23 28.80 13.60
N GLU A 6 16.12 28.37 14.48
CA GLU A 6 17.53 28.17 14.17
C GLU A 6 17.71 26.69 13.87
N ILE A 7 18.07 26.37 12.63
CA ILE A 7 18.23 25.00 12.16
C ILE A 7 19.68 24.76 11.76
N THR A 8 20.17 23.55 12.03
CA THR A 8 21.47 23.08 11.58
C THR A 8 21.23 21.98 10.56
N LEU A 9 21.62 22.21 9.30
CA LEU A 9 21.61 21.20 8.26
C LEU A 9 22.88 20.37 8.35
N GLY A 10 22.71 19.05 8.48
CA GLY A 10 23.79 18.08 8.38
C GLY A 10 24.09 17.69 6.93
N PRO A 11 25.28 17.16 6.65
CA PRO A 11 25.65 16.67 5.32
C PRO A 11 24.91 15.38 4.99
N THR A 12 24.42 15.26 3.75
CA THR A 12 23.71 14.06 3.25
C THR A 12 24.62 13.00 2.66
N ASP A 13 25.91 13.31 2.48
CA ASP A 13 26.93 12.49 1.81
C ASP A 13 27.99 11.92 2.76
N GLY A 14 27.77 12.00 4.08
CA GLY A 14 28.71 11.51 5.09
C GLY A 14 29.89 12.45 5.38
N GLY A 15 29.86 13.69 4.88
CA GLY A 15 30.78 14.75 5.27
C GLY A 15 30.63 15.19 6.74
N LYS A 16 31.30 16.29 7.12
CA LYS A 16 31.15 16.92 8.45
C LYS A 16 30.66 18.36 8.40
N ASP A 17 30.51 18.92 7.21
CA ASP A 17 30.13 20.32 7.05
C ASP A 17 28.65 20.49 7.41
N THR A 18 28.40 21.39 8.34
CA THR A 18 27.06 21.76 8.77
C THR A 18 26.76 23.19 8.36
N GLN A 19 25.49 23.47 8.07
CA GLN A 19 25.03 24.81 7.73
C GLN A 19 23.98 25.28 8.72
N GLU A 20 24.24 26.40 9.39
CA GLU A 20 23.25 27.06 10.25
C GLU A 20 22.37 28.00 9.43
N LEU A 21 21.06 27.91 9.61
CA LEU A 21 20.06 28.75 8.95
C LEU A 21 19.04 29.29 9.94
N ARG A 22 18.58 30.51 9.68
CA ARG A 22 17.42 31.10 10.35
C ARG A 22 16.24 31.07 9.40
N VAL A 23 15.16 30.40 9.81
CA VAL A 23 13.96 30.25 8.98
C VAL A 23 12.69 30.72 9.70
N GLY A 24 11.78 31.30 8.92
CA GLY A 24 10.48 31.76 9.42
C GLY A 24 9.45 30.62 9.54
N THR A 25 9.59 29.56 8.76
CA THR A 25 8.61 28.46 8.70
C THR A 25 9.32 27.15 8.38
N VAL A 26 8.84 26.07 8.98
CA VAL A 26 9.27 24.69 8.69
C VAL A 26 8.06 23.93 8.16
N ILE A 27 8.22 23.24 7.03
CA ILE A 27 7.22 22.36 6.45
C ILE A 27 7.74 20.93 6.60
N VAL A 28 6.96 20.07 7.23
CA VAL A 28 7.30 18.65 7.36
C VAL A 28 6.64 17.88 6.24
N ALA A 29 7.46 17.31 5.36
CA ALA A 29 7.02 16.55 4.20
C ALA A 29 7.89 15.29 4.00
N THR A 30 8.23 14.60 5.10
CA THR A 30 9.08 13.40 5.11
C THR A 30 8.39 12.16 4.55
N GLY A 31 7.10 12.24 4.23
CA GLY A 31 6.38 11.18 3.55
C GLY A 31 6.03 10.00 4.46
N ALA A 32 6.07 8.81 3.89
CA ALA A 32 5.60 7.57 4.47
C ALA A 32 6.34 6.39 3.86
N ASP A 33 6.39 5.27 4.57
CA ASP A 33 7.02 4.04 4.13
C ASP A 33 5.98 2.97 3.80
N GLU A 34 6.35 2.02 2.96
CA GLU A 34 5.57 0.80 2.76
C GLU A 34 5.67 -0.11 3.99
N MET A 35 4.53 -0.55 4.53
CA MET A 35 4.51 -1.56 5.57
C MET A 35 4.93 -2.92 5.00
N LYS A 36 6.06 -3.46 5.49
CA LYS A 36 6.54 -4.80 5.12
C LYS A 36 5.69 -5.89 5.75
N PRO A 37 5.03 -6.77 4.96
CA PRO A 37 4.04 -7.71 5.47
C PRO A 37 4.65 -9.03 5.98
N ASP A 38 5.77 -8.98 6.71
CA ASP A 38 6.50 -10.17 7.16
C ASP A 38 5.60 -11.16 7.93
N GLY A 39 5.65 -12.45 7.58
CA GLY A 39 4.80 -13.46 8.19
C GLY A 39 3.30 -13.31 7.90
N LEU A 40 2.90 -12.44 6.95
CA LEU A 40 1.55 -12.40 6.41
C LEU A 40 1.55 -12.99 5.01
N TYR A 41 0.57 -13.84 4.72
CA TYR A 41 0.29 -14.34 3.38
C TYR A 41 1.51 -14.95 2.66
N GLY A 42 2.40 -15.63 3.39
CA GLY A 42 3.60 -16.26 2.82
C GLY A 42 4.67 -15.29 2.32
N TYR A 43 4.57 -13.98 2.61
CA TYR A 43 5.57 -13.00 2.17
C TYR A 43 6.96 -13.31 2.73
N GLY A 44 7.95 -13.39 1.84
CA GLY A 44 9.34 -13.74 2.17
C GLY A 44 9.61 -15.25 2.30
N GLU A 45 8.57 -16.08 2.33
CA GLU A 45 8.68 -17.54 2.48
C GLU A 45 8.24 -18.29 1.22
N VAL A 46 7.12 -17.88 0.63
CA VAL A 46 6.58 -18.44 -0.60
C VAL A 46 7.10 -17.63 -1.79
N PRO A 47 7.79 -18.26 -2.77
CA PRO A 47 8.20 -17.58 -3.99
C PRO A 47 6.99 -16.96 -4.71
N ASN A 48 7.19 -15.86 -5.44
CA ASN A 48 6.13 -15.16 -6.18
C ASN A 48 5.01 -14.57 -5.32
N VAL A 49 5.28 -14.29 -4.04
CA VAL A 49 4.49 -13.37 -3.23
C VAL A 49 5.23 -12.04 -3.11
N VAL A 50 4.67 -10.98 -3.68
CA VAL A 50 5.30 -9.65 -3.72
C VAL A 50 4.36 -8.57 -3.18
N THR A 51 4.90 -7.43 -2.80
CA THR A 51 4.09 -6.25 -2.48
C THR A 51 3.70 -5.46 -3.73
N GLU A 52 2.71 -4.59 -3.62
CA GLU A 52 2.35 -3.67 -4.71
C GLU A 52 3.53 -2.79 -5.15
N LEU A 53 4.35 -2.30 -4.21
CA LEU A 53 5.50 -1.47 -4.55
C LEU A 53 6.58 -2.26 -5.31
N GLN A 54 6.80 -3.53 -4.96
CA GLN A 54 7.69 -4.42 -5.68
C GLN A 54 7.19 -4.69 -7.10
N LEU A 55 5.88 -4.95 -7.26
CA LEU A 55 5.28 -5.09 -8.59
C LEU A 55 5.42 -3.81 -9.42
N GLU A 56 5.21 -2.62 -8.85
CA GLU A 56 5.41 -1.37 -9.58
C GLU A 56 6.85 -1.19 -10.07
N ALA A 57 7.84 -1.57 -9.26
CA ALA A 57 9.23 -1.58 -9.69
C ALA A 57 9.45 -2.53 -10.87
N GLN A 58 8.93 -3.76 -10.78
CA GLN A 58 9.03 -4.74 -11.87
C GLN A 58 8.33 -4.27 -13.16
N LEU A 59 7.14 -3.67 -13.06
CA LEU A 59 6.39 -3.13 -14.20
C LEU A 59 7.14 -1.97 -14.86
N ARG A 60 7.72 -1.07 -14.07
CA ARG A 60 8.54 0.05 -14.56
C ARG A 60 9.78 -0.44 -15.30
N ASP A 61 10.46 -1.44 -14.74
CA ASP A 61 11.73 -1.93 -15.25
C ASP A 61 11.53 -2.93 -16.40
N GLY A 62 10.29 -3.38 -16.64
CA GLY A 62 9.92 -4.32 -17.70
C GLY A 62 10.20 -5.78 -17.35
N ASP A 63 10.36 -6.08 -16.07
CA ASP A 63 10.81 -7.38 -15.54
C ASP A 63 9.66 -8.32 -15.16
N VAL A 64 8.41 -7.98 -15.49
CA VAL A 64 7.27 -8.86 -15.24
C VAL A 64 7.22 -9.94 -16.33
N PRO A 65 7.42 -11.23 -15.98
CA PRO A 65 7.32 -12.31 -16.95
C PRO A 65 5.86 -12.45 -17.44
N PRO A 66 5.60 -13.21 -18.51
CA PRO A 66 4.24 -13.59 -18.87
C PRO A 66 3.59 -14.36 -17.70
N LEU A 67 2.47 -13.84 -17.19
CA LEU A 67 1.70 -14.44 -16.10
C LEU A 67 0.31 -14.85 -16.63
N ASP A 68 -0.15 -16.05 -16.28
CA ASP A 68 -1.48 -16.53 -16.65
C ASP A 68 -2.51 -16.19 -15.56
N ASN A 69 -2.14 -16.31 -14.28
CA ASN A 69 -3.03 -16.06 -13.13
C ASN A 69 -2.35 -15.16 -12.10
N VAL A 70 -2.93 -13.99 -11.83
CA VAL A 70 -2.45 -13.03 -10.84
C VAL A 70 -3.54 -12.73 -9.82
N VAL A 71 -3.19 -12.81 -8.54
CA VAL A 71 -4.13 -12.53 -7.44
C VAL A 71 -3.62 -11.38 -6.59
N PHE A 72 -4.38 -10.29 -6.55
CA PHE A 72 -4.18 -9.19 -5.63
C PHE A 72 -4.96 -9.45 -4.34
N ILE A 73 -4.32 -9.25 -3.19
CA ILE A 73 -4.95 -9.32 -1.86
C ILE A 73 -4.97 -7.93 -1.26
N GLN A 74 -6.18 -7.36 -1.17
CA GLN A 74 -6.38 -6.02 -0.66
C GLN A 74 -6.30 -5.96 0.87
N CYS A 75 -5.85 -4.82 1.37
CA CYS A 75 -5.76 -4.53 2.80
C CYS A 75 -4.82 -5.46 3.59
N THR A 76 -3.74 -5.95 2.99
CA THR A 76 -2.75 -6.79 3.66
C THR A 76 -2.06 -6.02 4.78
N GLY A 77 -2.30 -6.41 6.03
CA GLY A 77 -1.82 -5.70 7.22
C GLY A 77 -2.64 -4.46 7.63
N ALA A 78 -3.70 -4.11 6.89
CA ALA A 78 -4.55 -2.94 7.15
C ALA A 78 -5.94 -3.27 7.73
N ARG A 79 -6.61 -2.27 8.30
CA ARG A 79 -7.96 -2.35 8.90
C ARG A 79 -8.12 -3.55 9.87
N GLY A 80 -7.22 -3.66 10.83
CA GLY A 80 -7.31 -4.57 11.98
C GLY A 80 -6.34 -5.75 12.00
N GLN A 81 -5.41 -5.84 11.04
CA GLN A 81 -4.35 -6.86 11.07
C GLN A 81 -3.10 -6.35 11.81
N ARG A 82 -2.40 -5.36 11.23
CA ARG A 82 -1.26 -4.67 11.87
C ARG A 82 -1.59 -3.22 12.20
N VAL A 83 -2.25 -2.52 11.28
CA VAL A 83 -2.77 -1.17 11.49
C VAL A 83 -4.29 -1.17 11.43
N THR A 84 -4.91 -0.24 12.15
CA THR A 84 -6.38 -0.12 12.26
C THR A 84 -7.00 0.71 11.13
N TYR A 85 -6.21 1.56 10.48
CA TYR A 85 -6.68 2.46 9.42
C TYR A 85 -6.63 1.82 8.03
N CYS A 86 -7.21 2.54 7.06
CA CYS A 86 -7.07 2.29 5.63
C CYS A 86 -6.14 3.36 5.04
N SER A 87 -5.11 2.96 4.28
CA SER A 87 -4.18 3.91 3.64
C SER A 87 -4.75 4.62 2.42
N ARG A 88 -6.00 4.31 2.04
CA ARG A 88 -6.81 4.93 0.97
C ARG A 88 -6.25 4.82 -0.46
N VAL A 89 -4.96 4.55 -0.63
CA VAL A 89 -4.27 4.46 -1.91
C VAL A 89 -4.22 3.04 -2.48
N CYS A 90 -4.09 2.03 -1.63
CA CYS A 90 -3.83 0.64 -2.02
C CYS A 90 -4.87 0.05 -2.99
N CYS A 91 -6.17 0.31 -2.80
CA CYS A 91 -7.18 -0.16 -3.76
C CYS A 91 -6.97 0.42 -5.16
N MET A 92 -6.62 1.70 -5.27
CA MET A 92 -6.47 2.35 -6.57
C MET A 92 -5.16 1.96 -7.24
N THR A 93 -4.07 1.83 -6.48
CA THR A 93 -2.79 1.31 -6.98
C THR A 93 -2.97 -0.11 -7.50
N GLY A 94 -3.63 -0.99 -6.74
CA GLY A 94 -3.91 -2.36 -7.18
C GLY A 94 -4.76 -2.42 -8.45
N ILE A 95 -5.79 -1.58 -8.58
CA ILE A 95 -6.61 -1.51 -9.80
C ILE A 95 -5.79 -1.01 -10.99
N LYS A 96 -4.94 0.00 -10.79
CA LYS A 96 -4.05 0.55 -11.81
C LYS A 96 -3.03 -0.51 -12.28
N ASN A 97 -2.38 -1.21 -11.36
CA ASN A 97 -1.43 -2.27 -11.71
C ASN A 97 -2.12 -3.47 -12.37
N ALA A 98 -3.33 -3.84 -11.92
CA ALA A 98 -4.14 -4.86 -12.57
C ALA A 98 -4.48 -4.50 -14.03
N MET A 99 -4.72 -3.21 -14.30
CA MET A 99 -4.93 -2.71 -15.66
C MET A 99 -3.65 -2.78 -16.50
N GLU A 100 -2.52 -2.36 -15.96
CA GLU A 100 -1.21 -2.45 -16.64
C GLU A 100 -0.88 -3.91 -17.01
N LEU A 101 -1.13 -4.87 -16.10
CA LEU A 101 -0.99 -6.30 -16.39
C LEU A 101 -1.91 -6.77 -17.52
N LYS A 102 -3.17 -6.30 -17.56
CA LYS A 102 -4.12 -6.63 -18.65
C LYS A 102 -3.80 -5.90 -19.96
N GLU A 103 -3.04 -4.83 -19.94
CA GLU A 103 -2.52 -4.17 -21.13
C GLU A 103 -1.33 -4.92 -21.70
N ALA A 104 -0.41 -5.37 -20.84
CA ALA A 104 0.74 -6.19 -21.22
C ALA A 104 0.34 -7.61 -21.67
N ASN A 105 -0.58 -8.25 -20.95
CA ASN A 105 -1.13 -9.57 -21.29
C ASN A 105 -2.68 -9.57 -21.21
N PRO A 106 -3.38 -9.35 -22.33
CA PRO A 106 -4.84 -9.34 -22.38
C PRO A 106 -5.51 -10.66 -21.97
N ASP A 107 -4.81 -11.79 -22.02
CA ASP A 107 -5.39 -13.12 -21.69
C ASP A 107 -5.21 -13.50 -20.21
N ALA A 108 -4.32 -12.80 -19.49
CA ALA A 108 -4.08 -13.01 -18.08
C ALA A 108 -5.37 -12.91 -17.24
N GLN A 109 -5.54 -13.85 -16.32
CA GLN A 109 -6.60 -13.88 -15.33
C GLN A 109 -6.16 -13.10 -14.10
N VAL A 110 -6.60 -11.84 -14.02
CA VAL A 110 -6.30 -10.98 -12.87
C VAL A 110 -7.50 -10.93 -11.93
N SER A 111 -7.29 -11.31 -10.68
CA SER A 111 -8.30 -11.29 -9.63
C SER A 111 -7.88 -10.40 -8.47
N VAL A 112 -8.80 -9.60 -7.96
CA VAL A 112 -8.62 -8.72 -6.79
C VAL A 112 -9.53 -9.21 -5.68
N LEU A 113 -8.93 -9.80 -4.64
CA LEU A 113 -9.62 -10.20 -3.42
C LEU A 113 -9.76 -8.98 -2.51
N TYR A 114 -10.98 -8.65 -2.11
CA TYR A 114 -11.26 -7.44 -1.34
C TYR A 114 -12.37 -7.60 -0.31
N ARG A 115 -12.38 -6.71 0.70
CA ARG A 115 -13.52 -6.53 1.63
C ARG A 115 -14.49 -5.47 1.12
N ASP A 116 -13.93 -4.29 0.83
CA ASP A 116 -14.60 -3.15 0.20
C ASP A 116 -13.62 -2.49 -0.78
N ILE A 117 -14.10 -1.98 -1.92
CA ILE A 117 -13.30 -1.19 -2.86
C ILE A 117 -13.47 0.30 -2.53
N MET A 118 -12.37 0.99 -2.26
CA MET A 118 -12.37 2.41 -1.89
C MET A 118 -12.11 3.31 -3.11
N ALA A 119 -12.92 3.17 -4.18
CA ALA A 119 -12.80 3.97 -5.40
C ALA A 119 -13.53 5.33 -5.29
N TYR A 120 -13.15 6.16 -4.31
CA TYR A 120 -13.85 7.42 -4.04
C TYR A 120 -13.60 8.49 -5.11
N GLY A 121 -14.67 9.09 -5.63
CA GLY A 121 -14.61 10.14 -6.65
C GLY A 121 -14.75 9.62 -8.07
N ILE A 122 -15.07 10.53 -9.00
CA ILE A 122 -15.47 10.19 -10.38
C ILE A 122 -14.36 9.44 -11.13
N SER A 123 -13.12 9.94 -11.05
CA SER A 123 -11.99 9.36 -11.79
C SER A 123 -11.63 7.95 -11.29
N TYR A 124 -11.76 7.71 -9.99
CA TYR A 124 -11.45 6.41 -9.39
C TYR A 124 -12.53 5.38 -9.65
N GLU A 125 -13.81 5.78 -9.56
CA GLU A 125 -14.92 4.91 -9.95
C GLU A 125 -14.84 4.57 -11.45
N ASP A 126 -14.50 5.53 -12.32
CA ASP A 126 -14.31 5.25 -13.74
C ASP A 126 -13.16 4.25 -13.98
N LEU A 127 -12.03 4.40 -13.29
CA LEU A 127 -10.92 3.44 -13.39
C LEU A 127 -11.35 2.03 -12.95
N TYR A 128 -12.08 1.93 -11.84
CA TYR A 128 -12.64 0.65 -11.37
C TYR A 128 -13.58 0.02 -12.41
N GLN A 129 -14.48 0.80 -13.01
CA GLN A 129 -15.39 0.32 -14.05
C GLN A 129 -14.64 -0.11 -15.31
N ARG A 130 -13.61 0.63 -15.73
CA ARG A 130 -12.74 0.24 -16.86
C ARG A 130 -12.02 -1.08 -16.59
N ALA A 131 -11.48 -1.27 -15.38
CA ALA A 131 -10.85 -2.53 -14.99
C ALA A 131 -11.81 -3.73 -15.09
N ARG A 132 -13.04 -3.57 -14.62
CA ARG A 132 -14.08 -4.60 -14.75
C ARG A 132 -14.39 -4.92 -16.20
N ARG A 133 -14.56 -3.90 -17.06
CA ARG A 133 -14.83 -4.09 -18.49
C ARG A 133 -13.67 -4.80 -19.21
N ARG A 134 -12.44 -4.62 -18.73
CA ARG A 134 -11.25 -5.29 -19.25
C ARG A 134 -11.04 -6.70 -18.68
N GLY A 135 -11.98 -7.19 -17.86
CA GLY A 135 -11.99 -8.57 -17.36
C GLY A 135 -11.27 -8.78 -16.03
N VAL A 136 -10.87 -7.72 -15.33
CA VAL A 136 -10.36 -7.85 -13.95
C VAL A 136 -11.51 -8.33 -13.05
N LYS A 137 -11.30 -9.45 -12.36
CA LYS A 137 -12.29 -10.06 -11.46
C LYS A 137 -12.15 -9.46 -10.08
N PHE A 138 -13.25 -8.93 -9.54
CA PHE A 138 -13.28 -8.42 -8.17
C PHE A 138 -14.08 -9.40 -7.32
N ILE A 139 -13.41 -10.04 -6.37
CA ILE A 139 -14.00 -11.10 -5.56
C ILE A 139 -14.03 -10.66 -4.10
N ARG A 140 -15.23 -10.60 -3.55
CA ARG A 140 -15.43 -10.16 -2.17
C ARG A 140 -15.26 -11.32 -1.21
N HIS A 141 -14.43 -11.14 -0.18
CA HIS A 141 -14.30 -12.07 0.93
C HIS A 141 -14.78 -11.43 2.25
N PRO A 142 -15.25 -12.22 3.24
CA PRO A 142 -15.64 -11.72 4.55
C PRO A 142 -14.46 -11.12 5.31
N LYS A 143 -14.75 -10.24 6.28
CA LYS A 143 -13.70 -9.66 7.12
C LYS A 143 -13.10 -10.69 8.07
N GLU A 144 -13.93 -11.59 8.57
CA GLU A 144 -13.62 -12.61 9.57
C GLU A 144 -12.90 -13.81 8.95
N GLU A 145 -13.04 -14.00 7.64
CA GLU A 145 -12.45 -15.09 6.87
C GLU A 145 -11.46 -14.50 5.84
N VAL A 146 -10.24 -14.24 6.31
CA VAL A 146 -9.16 -13.74 5.45
C VAL A 146 -8.64 -14.84 4.53
N PRO A 147 -8.17 -14.50 3.31
CA PRO A 147 -7.54 -15.49 2.43
C PRO A 147 -6.32 -16.14 3.08
N THR A 148 -6.01 -17.37 2.70
CA THR A 148 -4.74 -18.02 3.03
C THR A 148 -3.88 -18.14 1.78
N VAL A 149 -2.56 -18.07 1.95
CA VAL A 149 -1.57 -18.11 0.88
C VAL A 149 -0.47 -19.08 1.28
N GLU A 150 -0.26 -20.08 0.44
CA GLU A 150 0.66 -21.20 0.68
C GLU A 150 1.42 -21.54 -0.61
N ALA A 151 2.52 -22.29 -0.49
CA ALA A 151 3.19 -22.84 -1.65
C ALA A 151 2.26 -23.84 -2.38
N GLY A 152 2.11 -23.65 -3.69
CA GLY A 152 1.35 -24.54 -4.57
C GLY A 152 2.22 -25.63 -5.17
N GLU A 153 1.71 -26.28 -6.22
CA GLU A 153 2.50 -27.22 -7.02
C GLU A 153 3.46 -26.47 -7.94
N GLY A 154 4.73 -26.90 -7.97
CA GLY A 154 5.78 -26.23 -8.74
C GLY A 154 6.08 -24.82 -8.20
N ASP A 155 6.14 -23.84 -9.10
CA ASP A 155 6.42 -22.43 -8.76
C ASP A 155 5.14 -21.60 -8.51
N LYS A 156 3.97 -22.27 -8.42
CA LYS A 156 2.69 -21.60 -8.18
C LYS A 156 2.47 -21.30 -6.72
N VAL A 157 1.61 -20.31 -6.47
CA VAL A 157 1.14 -19.91 -5.15
C VAL A 157 -0.32 -20.27 -5.01
N ARG A 158 -0.66 -21.09 -4.01
CA ARG A 158 -2.04 -21.48 -3.74
C ARG A 158 -2.70 -20.43 -2.86
N VAL A 159 -3.79 -19.84 -3.36
CA VAL A 159 -4.64 -18.91 -2.62
C VAL A 159 -5.99 -19.53 -2.35
N THR A 160 -6.36 -19.64 -1.08
CA THR A 160 -7.70 -20.11 -0.67
C THR A 160 -8.48 -18.94 -0.08
N TYR A 161 -9.73 -18.76 -0.48
CA TYR A 161 -10.59 -17.68 0.01
C TYR A 161 -12.07 -18.08 0.04
N ARG A 162 -12.82 -17.44 0.94
CA ARG A 162 -14.28 -17.53 0.99
C ARG A 162 -14.88 -16.53 0.01
N ASP A 163 -15.59 -17.00 -1.01
CA ASP A 163 -16.34 -16.14 -1.92
C ASP A 163 -17.74 -15.86 -1.34
N VAL A 164 -18.02 -14.59 -1.03
CA VAL A 164 -19.30 -14.17 -0.44
C VAL A 164 -20.47 -14.37 -1.39
N ILE A 165 -20.25 -14.21 -2.69
CA ILE A 165 -21.31 -14.32 -3.72
C ILE A 165 -21.63 -15.79 -3.97
N LEU A 166 -20.61 -16.64 -4.07
CA LEU A 166 -20.80 -18.07 -4.30
C LEU A 166 -21.15 -18.84 -3.02
N GLY A 167 -20.88 -18.27 -1.85
CA GLY A 167 -21.15 -18.92 -0.56
C GLY A 167 -20.32 -20.17 -0.33
N ARG A 168 -19.13 -20.26 -0.93
CA ARG A 168 -18.22 -21.41 -0.82
C ARG A 168 -16.76 -20.99 -0.79
N ASP A 169 -15.93 -21.90 -0.32
CA ASP A 169 -14.48 -21.73 -0.39
C ASP A 169 -14.02 -22.03 -1.81
N SER A 170 -13.08 -21.23 -2.28
CA SER A 170 -12.51 -21.34 -3.62
C SER A 170 -10.99 -21.31 -3.51
N VAL A 171 -10.35 -22.04 -4.43
CA VAL A 171 -8.89 -22.16 -4.49
C VAL A 171 -8.45 -21.69 -5.87
N VAL A 172 -7.37 -20.91 -5.91
CA VAL A 172 -6.71 -20.46 -7.13
C VAL A 172 -5.22 -20.72 -6.99
N ASP A 173 -4.62 -21.45 -7.92
CA ASP A 173 -3.17 -21.56 -8.03
C ASP A 173 -2.68 -20.44 -8.97
N ALA A 174 -2.08 -19.41 -8.37
CA ALA A 174 -1.61 -18.20 -9.03
C ALA A 174 -0.13 -18.30 -9.40
N ASP A 175 0.26 -17.62 -10.47
CA ASP A 175 1.67 -17.45 -10.84
C ASP A 175 2.31 -16.31 -10.05
N LEU A 176 1.50 -15.33 -9.62
CA LEU A 176 1.92 -14.20 -8.80
C LEU A 176 0.80 -13.81 -7.83
N VAL A 177 1.18 -13.63 -6.55
CA VAL A 177 0.32 -13.00 -5.54
C VAL A 177 0.88 -11.64 -5.18
N VAL A 178 0.02 -10.63 -5.22
CA VAL A 178 0.37 -9.23 -4.98
C VAL A 178 -0.34 -8.76 -3.71
N LEU A 179 0.44 -8.30 -2.73
CA LEU A 179 -0.06 -7.86 -1.43
C LEU A 179 -0.20 -6.33 -1.43
N SER A 180 -1.44 -5.85 -1.29
CA SER A 180 -1.74 -4.42 -1.19
C SER A 180 -1.59 -3.95 0.26
N THR A 181 -0.37 -3.52 0.61
CA THR A 181 0.00 -3.12 1.97
C THR A 181 -0.31 -1.64 2.24
N PRO A 182 -0.58 -1.27 3.51
CA PRO A 182 -0.72 0.12 3.90
C PRO A 182 0.61 0.86 3.88
N LEU A 183 0.53 2.18 3.73
CA LEU A 183 1.60 3.08 4.13
C LEU A 183 1.61 3.25 5.65
N VAL A 184 2.80 3.33 6.22
CA VAL A 184 3.08 3.65 7.64
C VAL A 184 3.92 4.92 7.71
N GLN A 185 3.99 5.54 8.89
CA GLN A 185 4.80 6.73 9.07
C GLN A 185 6.28 6.43 8.79
N HIS A 186 7.01 7.42 8.27
CA HIS A 186 8.44 7.29 8.02
C HIS A 186 9.20 6.95 9.31
N GLU A 187 10.30 6.22 9.22
CA GLU A 187 11.04 5.72 10.39
C GLU A 187 11.48 6.81 11.38
N ASP A 188 11.83 7.99 10.87
CA ASP A 188 12.29 9.15 11.65
C ASP A 188 11.14 10.02 12.20
N ALA A 189 9.87 9.71 11.89
CA ALA A 189 8.75 10.59 12.20
C ALA A 189 8.62 10.88 13.70
N GLN A 190 8.93 9.90 14.55
CA GLN A 190 8.90 10.07 16.01
C GLN A 190 10.01 10.98 16.51
N GLU A 191 11.22 10.86 15.96
CA GLU A 191 12.35 11.72 16.31
C GLU A 191 12.07 13.16 15.88
N LEU A 192 11.59 13.34 14.65
CA LEU A 192 11.24 14.64 14.11
C LEU A 192 10.09 15.31 14.87
N ALA A 193 9.08 14.54 15.27
CA ALA A 193 7.98 15.04 16.10
C ALA A 193 8.48 15.55 17.46
N GLN A 194 9.44 14.85 18.08
CA GLN A 194 10.05 15.29 19.34
C GLN A 194 10.89 16.57 19.16
N MET A 195 11.69 16.63 18.09
CA MET A 195 12.49 17.82 17.76
C MET A 195 11.62 19.06 17.56
N LEU A 196 10.54 18.92 16.81
CA LEU A 196 9.62 20.00 16.48
C LEU A 196 8.56 20.26 17.56
N ARG A 197 8.45 19.36 18.55
CA ARG A 197 7.44 19.37 19.61
C ARG A 197 6.01 19.36 19.07
N VAL A 198 5.78 18.56 18.04
CA VAL A 198 4.47 18.40 17.40
C VAL A 198 3.88 17.03 17.74
N PRO A 199 2.56 16.91 17.92
CA PRO A 199 1.94 15.64 18.26
C PRO A 199 1.90 14.67 17.08
N LEU A 200 1.96 13.37 17.39
CA LEU A 200 1.60 12.29 16.48
C LEU A 200 0.20 11.77 16.81
N GLY A 201 -0.53 11.35 15.78
CA GLY A 201 -1.81 10.67 15.91
C GLY A 201 -1.66 9.24 16.42
N GLN A 202 -2.80 8.57 16.64
CA GLN A 202 -2.81 7.15 17.05
C GLN A 202 -2.26 6.22 15.97
N ASP A 203 -2.30 6.65 14.71
CA ASP A 203 -1.71 6.02 13.54
C ASP A 203 -0.20 6.32 13.38
N ARG A 204 0.36 7.14 14.28
CA ARG A 204 1.74 7.62 14.31
C ARG A 204 2.12 8.58 13.17
N PHE A 205 1.17 9.05 12.38
CA PHE A 205 1.38 10.18 11.47
C PHE A 205 1.33 11.51 12.23
N PHE A 206 1.86 12.57 11.63
CA PHE A 206 1.77 13.90 12.24
C PHE A 206 0.33 14.36 12.37
N PHE A 207 -0.01 14.88 13.55
CA PHE A 207 -1.38 15.26 13.88
C PHE A 207 -1.63 16.73 13.55
N GLU A 208 -2.64 16.98 12.71
CA GLU A 208 -3.02 18.33 12.32
C GLU A 208 -3.70 19.10 13.47
N ALA A 209 -3.62 20.43 13.42
CA ALA A 209 -4.27 21.32 14.38
C ALA A 209 -5.78 21.12 14.40
N HIS A 210 -6.39 20.95 13.22
CA HIS A 210 -7.81 20.68 13.10
C HIS A 210 -8.16 20.09 11.73
N VAL A 211 -8.77 18.90 11.71
CA VAL A 211 -9.20 18.09 10.53
C VAL A 211 -9.81 18.86 9.35
N LYS A 212 -10.51 19.97 9.60
CA LYS A 212 -11.21 20.81 8.60
C LYS A 212 -10.65 22.23 8.44
N LEU A 213 -10.48 22.94 9.55
CA LEU A 213 -10.15 24.37 9.53
C LEU A 213 -8.66 24.63 9.30
N ARG A 214 -7.79 23.73 9.76
CA ARG A 214 -6.33 23.86 9.68
C ARG A 214 -5.69 22.49 9.44
N PRO A 215 -5.98 21.84 8.29
CA PRO A 215 -5.59 20.45 8.04
C PRO A 215 -4.10 20.27 7.69
N ILE A 216 -3.35 21.37 7.53
CA ILE A 216 -1.94 21.37 7.14
C ILE A 216 -1.04 22.08 8.17
N ASP A 217 -1.62 22.54 9.27
CA ASP A 217 -0.87 23.17 10.37
C ASP A 217 -0.74 22.16 11.52
N PHE A 218 0.32 22.26 12.31
CA PHE A 218 0.43 21.49 13.56
C PHE A 218 -0.35 22.14 14.71
N ALA A 219 -0.87 21.27 15.59
CA ALA A 219 -1.54 21.64 16.84
C ALA A 219 -0.58 22.29 17.84
#